data_AF-D2I648-F1
#
_entry.id   AF-D2I648-F1
#
_cell.length_a   1.000
_cell.length_b   1.000
_cell.length_c   1.000
_cell.angle_alpha   90.00
_cell.angle_beta   90.00
_cell.angle_gamma   90.00
#
_symmetry.space_group_name_H-M   'P 1'
#
loop_
_entity.id
_entity.type
_entity.pdbx_description
1 polymer ?
#
loop_
_entity_poly.entity_id
_entity_poly.type
_entity_poly.pdbx_seq_one_letter_code
_entity_poly.pdbx_strand_id
1 'polypeptide(L)'
;MKASMVLSLVGYLVVPSGAAILGRCKVAKKLYEGGLDYFEGYSLENWVCLAYFESKFNPMAIYENLPGGYTGYGLFQIRSHEWCDKGKNRCHMSCSGRSRPHLSHT
;
A
#
# COMPACT_ATOMS: atom_id res chain seq x y z
N MET A 1 -32.41 5.07 -28.97
CA MET A 1 -31.73 6.20 -28.29
C MET A 1 -31.59 6.00 -26.78
N LYS A 2 -32.64 5.63 -26.03
CA LYS A 2 -32.55 5.40 -24.56
C LYS A 2 -31.67 4.19 -24.17
N ALA A 3 -31.80 3.06 -24.85
CA ALA A 3 -31.04 1.84 -24.52
C ALA A 3 -29.52 2.00 -24.72
N SER A 4 -29.09 2.76 -25.73
CA SER A 4 -27.67 3.01 -26.03
C SER A 4 -27.02 3.92 -24.98
N MET A 5 -27.77 4.90 -24.47
CA MET A 5 -27.33 5.76 -23.36
C MET A 5 -27.19 4.97 -22.05
N VAL A 6 -28.13 4.04 -21.77
CA VAL A 6 -28.07 3.16 -20.60
C VAL A 6 -26.88 2.20 -20.68
N LEU A 7 -26.60 1.62 -21.85
CA LEU A 7 -25.45 0.73 -22.05
C LEU A 7 -24.11 1.44 -21.81
N SER A 8 -24.00 2.70 -22.24
CA SER A 8 -22.79 3.51 -22.06
C SER A 8 -22.55 3.89 -20.59
N LEU A 9 -23.63 4.16 -19.83
CA LEU A 9 -23.57 4.42 -18.38
C LEU A 9 -23.15 3.18 -17.57
N VAL A 10 -23.62 1.99 -17.95
CA VAL A 10 -23.24 0.73 -17.27
C VAL A 10 -21.78 0.37 -17.53
N GLY A 11 -21.26 0.64 -18.74
CA GLY A 11 -19.85 0.40 -19.07
C GLY A 11 -18.87 1.20 -18.21
N TYR A 12 -19.26 2.40 -17.75
CA TYR A 12 -18.43 3.24 -16.86
C TYR A 12 -18.34 2.71 -15.42
N LEU A 13 -19.28 1.86 -14.99
CA LEU A 13 -19.30 1.30 -13.63
C LEU A 13 -18.42 0.07 -13.47
N VAL A 14 -17.90 -0.48 -14.58
CA VAL A 14 -17.02 -1.67 -14.59
C VAL A 14 -15.56 -1.22 -14.74
N VAL A 15 -15.12 -0.28 -13.90
CA VAL A 15 -13.68 -0.04 -13.71
C VAL A 15 -13.24 -0.92 -12.54
N PRO A 16 -12.30 -1.86 -12.73
CA PRO A 16 -11.74 -2.61 -11.61
C PRO A 16 -11.11 -1.64 -10.61
N SER A 17 -11.70 -1.53 -9.42
CA SER A 17 -11.23 -0.67 -8.34
C SER A 17 -10.14 -1.30 -7.46
N GLY A 18 -9.64 -2.48 -7.85
CA GLY A 18 -8.52 -3.13 -7.17
C GLY A 18 -7.25 -2.31 -7.35
N ALA A 19 -6.59 -1.92 -6.26
CA ALA A 19 -5.28 -1.28 -6.38
C ALA A 19 -4.33 -2.27 -7.04
N ALA A 20 -3.83 -1.90 -8.22
CA ALA A 20 -2.94 -2.75 -8.99
C ALA A 20 -1.65 -3.03 -8.20
N ILE A 21 -1.22 -4.29 -8.19
CA ILE A 21 0.15 -4.66 -7.80
C ILE A 21 1.10 -3.80 -8.64
N LEU A 22 2.01 -3.11 -7.96
CA LEU A 22 2.90 -2.16 -8.62
C LEU A 22 4.10 -2.89 -9.24
N GLY A 23 4.53 -2.45 -10.42
CA GLY A 23 5.79 -2.91 -11.00
C GLY A 23 7.00 -2.39 -10.21
N ARG A 24 8.10 -3.15 -10.19
CA ARG A 24 9.34 -2.83 -9.46
C ARG A 24 9.82 -1.39 -9.66
N CYS A 25 9.90 -0.92 -10.91
CA CYS A 25 10.37 0.44 -11.20
C CYS A 25 9.38 1.52 -10.74
N LYS A 26 8.07 1.23 -10.73
CA LYS A 26 7.05 2.14 -10.20
C LYS A 26 7.17 2.27 -8.68
N VAL A 27 7.44 1.16 -7.99
CA VAL A 27 7.77 1.17 -6.56
C VAL A 27 9.05 1.97 -6.31
N ALA A 28 10.15 1.64 -6.99
CA ALA A 28 11.42 2.36 -6.83
C ALA A 28 11.26 3.88 -7.04
N LYS A 29 10.56 4.30 -8.11
CA LYS A 29 10.25 5.71 -8.36
C LYS A 29 9.47 6.34 -7.21
N LYS A 30 8.45 5.67 -6.69
CA LYS A 30 7.63 6.18 -5.56
C LYS A 30 8.42 6.28 -4.26
N LEU A 31 9.28 5.31 -3.97
CA LEU A 31 10.14 5.32 -2.79
C LEU A 31 11.20 6.42 -2.87
N TYR A 32 11.78 6.62 -4.07
CA TYR A 32 12.69 7.73 -4.34
C TYR A 32 11.99 9.10 -4.19
N GLU A 33 10.82 9.26 -4.80
CA GLU A 33 9.97 10.47 -4.64
C GLU A 33 9.59 10.72 -3.17
N GLY A 34 9.45 9.66 -2.37
CA GLY A 34 9.18 9.73 -0.94
C GLY A 34 10.42 9.95 -0.05
N GLY A 35 11.60 10.17 -0.64
CA GLY A 35 12.82 10.49 0.11
C GLY A 35 13.49 9.30 0.79
N LEU A 36 13.19 8.07 0.39
CA LEU A 36 13.75 6.86 1.02
C LEU A 36 15.14 6.47 0.50
N ASP A 37 15.65 7.12 -0.54
CA ASP A 37 17.02 6.85 -1.00
C ASP A 37 18.03 7.36 0.03
N TYR A 38 18.81 6.43 0.60
CA TYR A 38 19.74 6.66 1.71
C TYR A 38 19.10 7.16 3.03
N PHE A 39 17.79 7.03 3.18
CA PHE A 39 17.13 7.30 4.45
C PHE A 39 17.63 6.34 5.53
N GLU A 40 18.08 6.89 6.67
CA GLU A 40 18.70 6.14 7.77
C GLU A 40 19.88 5.24 7.32
N GLY A 41 20.57 5.62 6.23
CA GLY A 41 21.73 4.87 5.70
C GLY A 41 21.39 3.67 4.81
N TYR A 42 20.10 3.40 4.54
CA TYR A 42 19.67 2.32 3.65
C TYR A 42 19.44 2.83 2.22
N SER A 43 20.13 2.23 1.24
CA SER A 43 19.94 2.57 -0.17
C SER A 43 18.52 2.27 -0.68
N LEU A 44 18.12 2.91 -1.78
CA LEU A 44 16.81 2.69 -2.40
C LEU A 44 16.53 1.21 -2.69
N GLU A 45 17.53 0.42 -3.09
CA GLU A 45 17.39 -1.01 -3.39
C GLU A 45 16.98 -1.82 -2.17
N ASN A 46 17.44 -1.44 -0.97
CA ASN A 46 17.02 -2.10 0.28
C ASN A 46 15.53 -1.92 0.51
N TRP A 47 15.00 -0.70 0.34
CA TRP A 47 13.58 -0.41 0.48
C TRP A 47 12.73 -1.11 -0.60
N VAL A 48 13.23 -1.19 -1.83
CA VAL A 48 12.58 -1.95 -2.91
C VAL A 48 12.58 -3.45 -2.59
N CYS A 49 13.68 -3.98 -2.06
CA CYS A 49 13.77 -5.38 -1.63
C CYS A 49 12.76 -5.69 -0.53
N LEU A 50 12.71 -4.86 0.51
CA LEU A 50 11.75 -4.96 1.61
C LEU A 50 10.32 -5.00 1.09
N ALA A 51 9.93 -4.03 0.25
CA ALA A 51 8.59 -3.97 -0.34
C ALA A 51 8.20 -5.23 -1.15
N TYR A 52 9.17 -5.87 -1.80
CA TYR A 52 8.92 -7.10 -2.55
C TYR A 52 8.70 -8.31 -1.64
N PHE A 53 9.53 -8.46 -0.61
CA PHE A 53 9.44 -9.61 0.28
C PHE A 53 8.27 -9.51 1.25
N GLU A 54 7.90 -8.31 1.67
CA GLU A 54 6.77 -8.08 2.56
C GLU A 54 5.42 -8.24 1.85
N SER A 55 5.25 -7.68 0.65
CA SER A 55 3.91 -7.63 0.02
C SER A 55 3.84 -7.96 -1.46
N LYS A 56 4.96 -8.36 -2.08
CA LYS A 56 5.05 -8.53 -3.54
C LYS A 56 4.62 -7.28 -4.30
N PHE A 57 4.96 -6.11 -3.76
CA PHE A 57 4.58 -4.79 -4.29
C PHE A 57 3.07 -4.51 -4.32
N ASN A 58 2.28 -5.24 -3.52
CA ASN A 58 0.87 -4.92 -3.31
C ASN A 58 0.74 -3.82 -2.24
N PRO A 59 0.32 -2.59 -2.59
CA PRO A 59 0.16 -1.51 -1.63
C PRO A 59 -1.02 -1.71 -0.68
N MET A 60 -1.92 -2.66 -0.99
CA MET A 60 -3.13 -2.99 -0.23
C MET A 60 -3.02 -4.35 0.48
N ALA A 61 -1.83 -4.95 0.56
CA ALA A 61 -1.67 -6.25 1.20
C ALA A 61 -2.07 -6.19 2.67
N ILE A 62 -2.86 -7.17 3.11
CA ILE A 62 -3.24 -7.37 4.50
C ILE A 62 -2.97 -8.84 4.81
N TYR A 63 -2.03 -9.11 5.71
CA TYR A 63 -1.70 -10.46 6.12
C TYR A 63 -1.82 -10.61 7.63
N GLU A 64 -2.53 -11.65 8.05
CA GLU A 64 -2.64 -12.02 9.46
C GLU A 64 -1.45 -12.89 9.88
N ASN A 65 -0.79 -12.49 10.96
CA ASN A 65 0.27 -13.25 11.59
C ASN A 65 -0.25 -13.82 12.91
N LEU A 66 -0.74 -15.06 12.87
CA LEU A 66 -1.29 -15.76 14.03
C LEU A 66 -0.26 -15.97 15.15
N PRO A 67 0.98 -16.42 14.87
CA PRO A 67 1.99 -16.58 15.93
C PRO A 67 2.32 -15.29 16.67
N GLY A 68 2.37 -14.16 15.95
CA GLY A 68 2.67 -12.84 16.51
C GLY A 68 1.45 -12.06 17.00
N GLY A 69 0.24 -12.56 16.79
CA GLY A 69 -1.01 -11.89 17.18
C GLY A 69 -1.18 -10.51 16.54
N TYR A 70 -0.80 -10.33 15.28
CA TYR A 70 -0.90 -9.04 14.60
C TYR A 70 -1.30 -9.16 13.13
N THR A 71 -1.80 -8.05 12.59
CA THR A 71 -2.08 -7.92 11.17
C THR A 71 -1.10 -6.91 10.57
N GLY A 72 -0.46 -7.29 9.46
CA GLY A 72 0.42 -6.43 8.68
C GLY A 72 -0.36 -5.69 7.60
N TYR A 73 -0.04 -4.40 7.37
CA TYR A 73 -0.74 -3.55 6.41
C TYR A 73 0.18 -2.91 5.37
N GLY A 74 -0.27 -3.00 4.12
CA GLY A 74 0.27 -2.31 2.96
C GLY A 74 1.64 -2.81 2.49
N LEU A 75 2.36 -1.92 1.80
CA LEU A 75 3.61 -2.24 1.10
C LEU A 75 4.72 -2.81 2.00
N PHE A 76 4.75 -2.39 3.27
CA PHE A 76 5.79 -2.76 4.25
C PHE A 76 5.25 -3.59 5.41
N GLN A 77 4.01 -4.09 5.31
CA GLN A 77 3.37 -4.92 6.34
C GLN A 77 3.47 -4.33 7.76
N ILE A 78 3.14 -3.03 7.88
CA ILE A 78 3.17 -2.29 9.16
C ILE A 78 2.22 -2.95 10.17
N ARG A 79 2.72 -3.27 11.38
CA ARG A 79 1.98 -4.06 12.38
C ARG A 79 0.92 -3.27 13.14
N SER A 80 -0.28 -3.83 13.30
CA SER A 80 -1.43 -3.19 13.95
C SER A 80 -1.29 -2.84 15.43
N HIS A 81 -0.56 -3.60 16.25
CA HIS A 81 -0.53 -3.30 17.69
C HIS A 81 0.55 -2.29 18.10
N GLU A 82 1.58 -2.11 17.25
CA GLU A 82 2.73 -1.26 17.55
C GLU A 82 2.71 0.08 16.80
N TRP A 83 2.39 0.07 15.51
CA TRP A 83 2.65 1.20 14.63
C TRP A 83 1.40 1.99 14.26
N CYS A 84 0.25 1.35 14.08
CA CYS A 84 -1.03 1.98 13.73
C CYS A 84 -2.18 1.48 14.63
N ASP A 85 -3.43 1.91 14.40
CA ASP A 85 -4.65 1.50 15.14
C ASP A 85 -4.56 1.54 16.68
N LYS A 86 -5.38 0.78 17.41
CA LYS A 86 -5.43 0.79 18.88
C LYS A 86 -4.23 0.03 19.45
N GLY A 87 -3.47 0.64 20.35
CA GLY A 87 -2.24 0.08 20.92
C GLY A 87 -1.22 1.19 21.19
N LYS A 88 0.06 0.96 20.88
CA LYS A 88 1.10 2.00 20.99
C LYS A 88 0.94 3.11 19.94
N ASN A 89 0.41 2.75 18.76
CA ASN A 89 0.16 3.65 17.62
C ASN A 89 1.24 4.71 17.41
N ARG A 90 2.49 4.27 17.23
CA ARG A 90 3.64 5.18 17.09
C ARG A 90 3.52 6.13 15.89
N CYS A 91 2.77 5.76 14.86
CA CYS A 91 2.53 6.61 13.69
C CYS A 91 1.28 7.51 13.85
N HIS A 92 0.58 7.44 14.98
CA HIS A 92 -0.63 8.23 15.28
C HIS A 92 -1.68 8.19 14.17
N MET A 93 -1.90 7.01 13.58
CA MET A 93 -2.79 6.84 12.42
C MET A 93 -3.56 5.52 12.45
N SER A 94 -4.64 5.46 11.66
CA SER A 94 -5.39 4.21 11.42
C SER A 94 -4.68 3.33 10.38
N CYS A 95 -4.64 2.01 10.61
CA CYS A 95 -4.05 1.04 9.66
C CYS A 95 -4.84 0.98 8.35
N SER A 96 -6.17 1.14 8.42
CA SER A 96 -7.05 1.18 7.25
C SER A 96 -6.89 2.45 6.40
N GLY A 97 -6.28 3.52 6.94
CA GLY A 97 -5.91 4.72 6.18
C GLY A 97 -4.85 4.48 5.09
N ARG A 98 -4.11 3.36 5.17
CA ARG A 98 -3.10 2.93 4.20
C ARG A 98 -3.70 2.31 2.92
N SER A 99 -5.03 2.25 2.83
CA SER A 99 -5.77 1.81 1.65
C SER A 99 -5.78 2.83 0.49
N ARG A 100 -5.10 3.97 0.64
CA ARG A 100 -4.98 4.99 -0.41
C ARG A 100 -3.68 4.77 -1.19
N PRO A 101 -3.71 4.72 -2.54
CA PRO A 101 -2.55 4.39 -3.38
C PRO A 101 -1.46 5.48 -3.44
N HIS A 102 -1.41 6.37 -2.44
CA HIS A 102 -0.50 7.51 -2.40
C HIS A 102 0.52 7.32 -1.28
N LEU A 103 1.75 6.96 -1.68
CA LEU A 103 2.96 7.13 -0.86
C LEU A 103 3.35 8.62 -0.75
N SER A 104 2.41 9.52 -0.46
CA SER A 104 2.60 10.98 -0.59
C SER A 104 2.74 11.71 0.74
N HIS A 105 2.90 11.01 1.86
CA HIS A 105 3.06 11.63 3.18
C HIS A 105 4.09 10.87 4.00
N THR A 106 5.36 11.02 3.59
CA THR A 106 6.53 11.04 4.48
C THR A 106 7.16 12.41 4.31
#